data_AF-A0A0E0GYP8-F1
#
_entry.id   AF-A0A0E0GYP8-F1
#
_cell.length_a   1.000
_cell.length_b   1.000
_cell.length_c   1.000
_cell.angle_alpha   90.00
_cell.angle_beta   90.00
_cell.angle_gamma   90.00
#
_symmetry.space_group_name_H-M   'P 1'
#
loop_
_entity.id
_entity.type
_entity.pdbx_description
1 polymer ?
#
loop_
_entity_poly.entity_id
_entity_poly.type
_entity_poly.pdbx_seq_one_letter_code
_entity_poly.pdbx_strand_id
1 'polypeptide(L)'
;MKVTAIESGIEGRVVIVASDSYKHPYREGIRFDKINDESGYNKIFAYGQSKLANILHSNLLSSNLKEQDAKVTVNSLHPGAVVTNIMRHWYFVNGMGISDKCI
;
A
#
# COMPACT_ATOMS: atom_id res chain seq x y z
N MET A 1 20.76 -0.43 2.06
CA MET A 1 20.28 -1.02 0.79
C MET A 1 21.12 -0.60 -0.41
N LYS A 2 21.19 0.70 -0.78
CA LYS A 2 22.02 1.15 -1.92
C LYS A 2 23.48 0.72 -1.80
N VAL A 3 24.16 1.11 -0.71
CA VAL A 3 25.57 0.79 -0.46
C VAL A 3 25.81 -0.72 -0.54
N THR A 4 25.01 -1.50 0.18
CA THR A 4 25.07 -2.97 0.16
C THR A 4 24.88 -3.57 -1.24
N ALA A 5 23.91 -3.10 -2.03
CA ALA A 5 23.65 -3.61 -3.37
C ALA A 5 24.79 -3.27 -4.35
N ILE A 6 25.42 -2.10 -4.18
CA ILE A 6 26.58 -1.68 -4.96
C ILE A 6 27.80 -2.53 -4.57
N GLU A 7 28.12 -2.62 -3.27
CA GLU A 7 29.30 -3.33 -2.77
C GLU A 7 29.24 -4.84 -3.01
N SER A 8 28.07 -5.45 -2.83
CA SER A 8 27.89 -6.90 -3.08
C SER A 8 27.72 -7.25 -4.56
N GLY A 9 27.39 -6.27 -5.42
CA GLY A 9 27.01 -6.51 -6.81
C GLY A 9 25.69 -7.27 -6.99
N ILE A 10 24.95 -7.57 -5.91
CA ILE A 10 23.67 -8.28 -5.94
C ILE A 10 22.53 -7.28 -6.12
N GLU A 11 21.58 -7.58 -7.00
CA GLU A 11 20.39 -6.73 -7.19
C GLU A 11 19.45 -6.84 -5.98
N GLY A 12 19.17 -5.71 -5.33
CA GLY A 12 18.16 -5.62 -4.27
C GLY A 12 16.74 -5.49 -4.85
N ARG A 13 15.75 -6.00 -4.13
CA ARG A 13 14.33 -5.86 -4.50
C ARG A 13 13.49 -5.40 -3.33
N VAL A 14 12.66 -4.39 -3.56
CA VAL A 14 11.67 -3.91 -2.61
C VAL A 14 10.29 -4.13 -3.20
N VAL A 15 9.45 -4.86 -2.47
CA VAL A 15 8.06 -5.12 -2.86
C VAL A 15 7.13 -4.47 -1.84
N ILE A 16 6.34 -3.51 -2.29
CA ILE A 16 5.39 -2.78 -1.45
C ILE A 16 3.97 -3.26 -1.75
N VAL A 17 3.29 -3.79 -0.74
CA VAL A 17 1.94 -4.33 -0.90
C VAL A 17 0.89 -3.21 -0.82
N ALA A 18 0.32 -2.88 -1.97
CA ALA A 18 -0.83 -2.00 -2.13
C ALA A 18 -2.16 -2.80 -2.06
N SER A 19 -3.26 -2.19 -2.51
CA SER A 19 -4.59 -2.81 -2.56
C SER A 19 -5.43 -2.03 -3.56
N ASP A 20 -6.38 -2.68 -4.23
CA ASP A 20 -7.30 -2.01 -5.17
C ASP A 20 -8.13 -0.88 -4.54
N SER A 21 -8.19 -0.84 -3.20
CA SER A 21 -8.73 0.29 -2.44
C SER A 21 -8.04 1.63 -2.72
N TYR A 22 -6.83 1.65 -3.33
CA TYR A 22 -6.17 2.89 -3.77
C TYR A 22 -7.04 3.74 -4.71
N LYS A 23 -8.03 3.13 -5.38
CA LYS A 23 -9.02 3.79 -6.26
C LYS A 23 -10.09 4.58 -5.49
N HIS A 24 -10.20 4.34 -4.18
CA HIS A 24 -11.19 4.96 -3.30
C HIS A 24 -10.52 5.68 -2.10
N PRO A 25 -9.58 6.61 -2.32
CA PRO A 25 -9.06 7.46 -1.26
C PRO A 25 -10.12 8.51 -0.88
N TYR A 26 -9.76 9.44 0.02
CA TYR A 26 -10.53 10.67 0.15
C TYR A 26 -10.61 11.40 -1.20
N ARG A 27 -11.60 12.28 -1.39
CA ARG A 27 -11.79 13.00 -2.67
C ARG A 27 -10.56 13.83 -3.07
N GLU A 28 -9.82 14.30 -2.06
CA GLU A 28 -8.59 15.06 -2.18
C GLU A 28 -7.36 14.19 -2.50
N GLY A 29 -7.50 12.86 -2.52
CA GLY A 29 -6.38 11.93 -2.66
C GLY A 29 -5.60 11.79 -1.37
N ILE A 30 -4.34 12.26 -1.35
CA ILE A 30 -3.51 12.30 -0.15
C ILE A 30 -3.74 13.62 0.60
N ARG A 31 -4.35 13.54 1.78
CA ARG A 31 -4.57 14.68 2.68
C ARG A 31 -3.31 14.98 3.51
N PHE A 32 -2.26 15.52 2.90
CA PHE A 32 -0.98 15.78 3.59
C PHE A 32 -1.14 16.63 4.88
N ASP A 33 -1.93 17.70 4.82
CA ASP A 33 -2.16 18.59 5.98
C ASP A 33 -3.04 17.98 7.07
N LYS A 34 -3.69 16.83 6.78
CA LYS A 34 -4.68 16.19 7.65
C LYS A 34 -4.48 14.68 7.74
N ILE A 35 -3.23 14.22 7.65
CA ILE A 35 -2.91 12.80 7.46
C ILE A 35 -3.40 11.91 8.61
N ASN A 36 -3.46 12.47 9.83
CA ASN A 36 -3.93 11.83 11.06
C ASN A 36 -5.13 12.57 11.69
N ASP A 37 -5.92 13.28 10.89
CA ASP A 37 -7.10 13.98 11.38
C ASP A 37 -8.21 12.99 11.79
N GLU A 38 -8.39 12.84 13.09
CA GLU A 38 -9.40 11.95 13.68
C GLU A 38 -10.84 12.40 13.36
N SER A 39 -11.07 13.72 13.25
CA SER A 39 -12.41 14.27 13.05
C SER A 39 -12.98 13.95 11.66
N GLY A 40 -12.11 13.84 10.67
CA GLY A 40 -12.44 13.47 9.29
C GLY A 40 -12.14 12.01 8.95
N TYR A 41 -11.94 11.14 9.96
CA TYR A 41 -11.55 9.75 9.73
C TYR A 41 -12.70 8.90 9.20
N ASN A 42 -12.47 8.28 8.03
CA ASN A 42 -13.31 7.21 7.50
C ASN A 42 -12.44 6.00 7.19
N LYS A 43 -12.74 4.84 7.78
CA LYS A 43 -11.92 3.61 7.66
C LYS A 43 -11.63 3.22 6.21
N ILE A 44 -12.62 3.34 5.31
CA ILE A 44 -12.49 2.94 3.90
C ILE A 44 -11.59 3.93 3.17
N PHE A 45 -11.87 5.23 3.28
CA PHE A 45 -11.09 6.26 2.59
C PHE A 45 -9.67 6.41 3.16
N ALA A 46 -9.50 6.28 4.47
CA ALA A 46 -8.18 6.24 5.11
C ALA A 46 -7.36 5.04 4.64
N TYR A 47 -7.98 3.86 4.55
CA TYR A 47 -7.32 2.69 3.99
C TYR A 47 -6.97 2.89 2.51
N GLY A 48 -7.89 3.41 1.70
CA GLY A 48 -7.63 3.77 0.30
C GLY A 48 -6.47 4.75 0.14
N GLN A 49 -6.44 5.82 0.95
CA GLN A 49 -5.34 6.78 1.00
C GLN A 49 -4.01 6.11 1.35
N SER A 50 -3.98 5.20 2.32
CA SER A 50 -2.76 4.47 2.70
C SER A 50 -2.22 3.61 1.55
N LYS A 51 -3.13 3.01 0.77
CA LYS A 51 -2.76 2.14 -0.37
C LYS A 51 -2.38 2.94 -1.61
N LEU A 52 -2.96 4.12 -1.79
CA LEU A 52 -2.47 5.11 -2.76
C LEU A 52 -1.07 5.60 -2.39
N ALA A 53 -0.83 5.91 -1.11
CA ALA A 53 0.49 6.33 -0.63
C ALA A 53 1.57 5.26 -0.88
N ASN A 54 1.26 3.98 -0.71
CA ASN A 54 2.17 2.88 -1.04
C ASN A 54 2.61 2.89 -2.51
N ILE A 55 1.68 3.14 -3.44
CA ILE A 55 1.99 3.21 -4.89
C ILE A 55 2.86 4.42 -5.19
N LEU A 56 2.49 5.60 -4.68
CA LEU A 56 3.25 6.83 -4.89
C LEU A 56 4.66 6.72 -4.28
N HIS A 57 4.78 6.13 -3.09
CA HIS A 57 6.06 5.90 -2.42
C HIS A 57 6.94 4.93 -3.23
N SER A 58 6.37 3.84 -3.75
CA SER A 58 7.09 2.91 -4.63
C SER A 58 7.66 3.62 -5.86
N ASN A 59 6.87 4.46 -6.51
CA ASN A 59 7.29 5.19 -7.70
C ASN A 59 8.43 6.17 -7.38
N LEU A 60 8.26 6.99 -6.34
CA LEU A 60 9.28 7.96 -5.93
C LEU A 60 10.58 7.25 -5.50
N LEU A 61 10.49 6.19 -4.71
CA LEU A 61 11.65 5.43 -4.27
C LEU A 61 12.37 4.77 -5.46
N SER A 62 11.63 4.22 -6.42
CA SER A 62 12.17 3.66 -7.66
C SER A 62 12.96 4.71 -8.46
N SER A 63 12.38 5.91 -8.66
CA SER A 63 13.05 7.01 -9.36
C SER A 63 14.32 7.47 -8.63
N ASN A 64 14.24 7.72 -7.32
CA ASN A 64 15.38 8.18 -6.54
C ASN A 64 16.54 7.17 -6.53
N LEU A 65 16.25 5.87 -6.50
CA LEU A 65 17.27 4.83 -6.52
C LEU A 65 17.90 4.68 -7.92
N LYS A 66 17.10 4.85 -8.98
CA LYS A 66 17.60 4.88 -10.37
C LYS A 66 18.52 6.07 -10.62
N GLU A 67 18.15 7.27 -10.18
CA GLU A 67 18.99 8.48 -10.28
C GLU A 67 20.33 8.34 -9.55
N GLN A 68 20.40 7.40 -8.62
CA GLN A 68 21.57 7.12 -7.80
C GLN A 68 22.38 5.91 -8.28
N ASP A 69 22.07 5.36 -9.45
CA ASP A 69 22.64 4.13 -10.01
C ASP A 69 22.62 2.95 -9.02
N ALA A 70 21.64 2.93 -8.12
CA ALA A 70 21.49 1.83 -7.18
C ALA A 70 20.96 0.60 -7.93
N LYS A 71 21.62 -0.55 -7.74
CA LYS A 71 21.16 -1.84 -8.27
C LYS A 71 19.98 -2.39 -7.46
N VAL A 72 18.90 -1.62 -7.36
CA VAL A 72 17.70 -1.95 -6.58
C VAL A 72 16.45 -1.68 -7.40
N THR A 73 15.59 -2.69 -7.54
CA THR A 73 14.26 -2.54 -8.13
C THR A 73 13.18 -2.38 -7.06
N VAL A 74 12.22 -1.48 -7.31
CA VAL A 74 11.12 -1.19 -6.39
C VAL A 74 9.81 -1.32 -7.16
N ASN A 75 8.94 -2.20 -6.68
CA ASN A 75 7.65 -2.47 -7.29
C ASN A 75 6.54 -2.43 -6.23
N SER A 76 5.38 -1.94 -6.64
CA SER A 76 4.14 -2.06 -5.87
C SER A 76 3.16 -2.98 -6.58
N LEU A 77 2.41 -3.78 -5.83
CA LEU A 77 1.38 -4.67 -6.36
C LEU A 77 0.12 -4.62 -5.49
N HIS A 78 -1.04 -4.91 -6.07
CA HIS A 78 -2.25 -5.22 -5.31
C HIS A 78 -2.60 -6.71 -5.50
N PRO A 79 -2.91 -7.45 -4.42
CA PRO A 79 -3.18 -8.89 -4.53
C PRO A 79 -4.62 -9.22 -4.98
N GLY A 80 -5.44 -8.20 -5.28
CA GLY A 80 -6.87 -8.40 -5.55
C GLY A 80 -7.66 -8.70 -4.28
N ALA A 81 -8.84 -9.31 -4.44
CA ALA A 81 -9.63 -9.80 -3.31
C ALA A 81 -9.03 -11.13 -2.83
N VAL A 82 -8.42 -11.12 -1.64
CA VAL A 82 -7.87 -12.32 -1.01
C VAL A 82 -8.61 -12.57 0.29
N VAL A 83 -9.15 -13.79 0.44
CA VAL A 83 -9.81 -14.23 1.68
C VAL A 83 -8.74 -14.34 2.77
N THR A 84 -8.65 -13.28 3.56
CA THR A 84 -7.73 -13.15 4.69
C THR A 84 -8.47 -12.47 5.83
N ASN A 85 -7.96 -12.58 7.04
CA ASN A 85 -8.57 -11.99 8.23
C ASN A 85 -8.42 -10.45 8.30
N ILE A 86 -8.21 -9.75 7.17
CA ILE A 86 -7.99 -8.30 7.11
C ILE A 86 -9.25 -7.51 7.47
N MET A 87 -10.44 -8.05 7.20
CA MET A 87 -11.73 -7.40 7.46
C MET A 87 -12.27 -7.61 8.90
N ARG A 88 -11.53 -8.25 9.80
CA ARG A 88 -11.98 -8.56 11.17
C ARG A 88 -12.42 -7.37 12.03
N HIS A 89 -12.01 -6.15 11.66
CA HIS A 89 -12.39 -4.90 12.34
C HIS A 89 -13.39 -4.04 11.53
N TRP A 90 -13.94 -4.61 10.45
CA TRP A 90 -14.89 -3.99 9.53
C TRP A 90 -16.26 -4.65 9.71
N TYR A 91 -16.90 -4.40 10.85
CA TYR A 91 -18.18 -4.99 11.24
C TYR A 91 -19.28 -4.86 10.17
N PHE A 92 -19.22 -3.85 9.29
CA PHE A 92 -20.16 -3.65 8.19
C PHE A 92 -20.03 -4.69 7.05
N VAL A 93 -18.84 -5.25 6.82
CA VAL A 93 -18.61 -6.26 5.76
C VAL A 93 -19.08 -7.65 6.21
N ASN A 94 -19.05 -7.95 7.51
CA ASN A 94 -19.54 -9.22 8.05
C ASN A 94 -21.07 -9.38 7.96
N GLY A 95 -21.82 -8.29 7.73
CA GLY A 95 -23.27 -8.34 7.50
C GLY A 95 -23.67 -8.65 6.05
N MET A 96 -22.72 -8.57 5.10
CA MET A 96 -22.90 -8.96 3.71
C MET A 96 -22.22 -10.31 3.45
N GLY A 97 -22.76 -11.36 4.07
CA GLY A 97 -22.70 -12.73 3.53
C GLY A 97 -21.34 -13.25 3.05
N ILE A 98 -20.23 -12.94 3.70
CA ILE A 98 -19.05 -13.81 3.62
C ILE A 98 -19.31 -14.92 4.61
N SER A 99 -20.02 -15.95 4.15
CA SER A 99 -20.15 -17.22 4.85
C SER A 99 -18.75 -17.73 5.14
N ASP A 100 -18.34 -17.67 6.40
CA ASP A 100 -17.30 -18.51 6.98
C ASP A 100 -17.70 -19.98 6.80
N LYS A 101 -17.46 -20.54 5.62
CA LYS A 101 -17.44 -21.98 5.40
C LYS A 101 -16.11 -22.36 4.79
N CYS A 102 -15.16 -22.64 5.68
CA CYS A 102 -14.24 -23.75 5.47
C CYS A 102 -15.06 -25.02 5.20
N ILE A 103 -14.96 -25.57 4.00
CA ILE A 103 -14.29 -26.84 3.61
C ILE A 103 -14.20 -26.82 2.09
#